data_AF-A0A0Q5LEL1-F1
#
_entry.id   AF-A0A0Q5LEL1-F1
#
_cell.length_a   1.000
_cell.length_b   1.000
_cell.length_c   1.000
_cell.angle_alpha   90.00
_cell.angle_beta   90.00
_cell.angle_gamma   90.00
#
_symmetry.space_group_name_H-M   'P 1'
#
loop_
_entity.id
_entity.type
_entity.pdbx_description
1 polymer ?
#
loop_
_entity_poly.entity_id
_entity_poly.type
_entity_poly.pdbx_seq_one_letter_code
_entity_poly.pdbx_strand_id
1 'polypeptide(L)' 'MSDDTYTASFIGEDGAEVSSEQLAYIDGLPQKSVMRPGADDGEDLNWELDTDTTSDDGFVYRSMGVAQHDYS' A
#
# COMPACT_ATOMS: atom_id res chain seq x y z
N MET A 1 -0.01 24.58 6.28
CA MET A 1 -0.35 23.19 6.64
C MET A 1 0.92 22.41 6.43
N SER A 2 1.50 21.86 7.49
CA SER A 2 2.58 20.89 7.32
C SER A 2 1.92 19.68 6.69
N ASP A 3 2.32 19.36 5.46
CA ASP A 3 1.89 18.12 4.82
C ASP A 3 2.72 17.03 5.49
N ASP A 4 2.26 16.56 6.65
CA ASP A 4 2.91 15.47 7.35
C ASP A 4 2.74 14.22 6.46
N THR A 5 3.86 13.72 5.95
CA THR A 5 3.93 12.52 5.12
C THR A 5 4.61 11.38 5.86
N TYR A 6 4.38 10.16 5.38
CA TYR A 6 5.05 8.96 5.84
C TYR A 6 5.53 8.12 4.67
N THR A 7 6.59 7.35 4.92
CA THR A 7 7.09 6.36 3.96
C THR A 7 6.18 5.15 3.95
N ALA A 8 5.65 4.83 2.78
CA ALA A 8 4.86 3.64 2.52
C ALA A 8 5.64 2.68 1.62
N SER A 9 5.81 1.44 2.05
CA SER A 9 6.39 0.35 1.26
C SER A 9 5.29 -0.58 0.75
N PHE A 10 5.29 -0.87 -0.54
CA PHE A 10 4.29 -1.68 -1.21
C PHE A 10 4.87 -3.06 -1.48
N ILE A 11 4.32 -4.07 -0.80
CA ILE A 11 4.79 -5.46 -0.86
C ILE A 11 3.80 -6.30 -1.66
N GLY A 12 4.28 -6.86 -2.77
CA GLY A 12 3.49 -7.70 -3.66
C GLY A 12 3.13 -9.05 -3.03
N GLU A 13 2.31 -9.82 -3.73
CA GLU A 13 1.87 -11.15 -3.27
C GLU A 13 3.02 -12.14 -3.11
N ASP A 14 4.11 -11.96 -3.85
CA ASP A 14 5.34 -12.75 -3.76
C ASP A 14 6.21 -12.35 -2.56
N GLY A 15 5.83 -11.31 -1.82
CA GLY A 15 6.56 -10.76 -0.68
C GLY A 15 7.71 -9.84 -1.05
N ALA A 16 7.89 -9.52 -2.34
CA ALA A 16 8.89 -8.55 -2.77
C ALA A 16 8.36 -7.10 -2.67
N GLU A 17 9.25 -6.15 -2.42
CA GLU A 17 8.90 -4.73 -2.51
C GLU A 17 8.73 -4.34 -3.98
N VAL A 18 7.53 -3.86 -4.31
CA VAL A 18 7.14 -3.35 -5.61
C VAL A 18 7.56 -1.90 -5.75
N SER A 19 7.29 -1.09 -4.73
CA SER A 19 7.61 0.33 -4.71
C SER A 19 7.65 0.88 -3.28
N SER A 20 8.26 2.06 -3.13
CA SER A 20 8.19 2.87 -1.93
C SER A 20 7.95 4.33 -2.28
N GLU A 21 6.99 4.97 -1.61
CA GLU A 21 6.63 6.38 -1.84
C GLU A 21 6.21 7.10 -0.55
N GLN A 22 6.20 8.43 -0.58
CA GLN A 22 5.69 9.23 0.52
C GLN A 22 4.19 9.48 0.33
N LEU A 23 3.40 9.07 1.32
CA LEU A 23 1.97 9.30 1.39
C LEU A 23 1.65 10.35 2.45
N ALA A 24 0.61 11.15 2.21
CA ALA A 24 0.10 12.09 3.20
C ALA A 24 -0.70 11.36 4.27
N TYR A 25 -0.54 11.79 5.52
CA TYR A 25 -1.48 11.42 6.58
C TYR A 25 -2.86 12.03 6.32
N ILE A 26 -3.91 11.27 6.60
CA ILE A 26 -5.29 11.75 6.59
C ILE A 26 -5.77 11.77 8.04
N ASP A 27 -6.18 12.94 8.54
CA ASP A 27 -6.54 13.13 9.95
C ASP A 27 -5.44 12.68 10.94
N GLY A 28 -4.16 12.81 10.55
CA GLY A 28 -3.01 12.38 11.35
C GLY A 28 -2.83 10.87 11.42
N LEU A 29 -3.54 10.10 10.58
CA LEU A 29 -3.48 8.64 10.51
C LEU A 29 -3.02 8.19 9.12
N PRO A 30 -2.30 7.06 9.03
CA PRO A 30 -1.96 6.47 7.74
C PRO A 30 -3.23 6.03 7.03
N GLN A 31 -3.21 6.09 5.70
CA GLN A 31 -4.33 5.69 4.87
C GLN A 31 -4.54 4.18 5.02
N LYS A 32 -5.77 3.72 5.29
CA LYS A 32 -6.03 2.27 5.47
C LYS A 32 -5.84 1.47 4.19
N SER A 33 -6.18 2.09 3.07
CA SER A 33 -5.99 1.51 1.74
C SER A 33 -5.70 2.61 0.73
N VAL A 34 -4.97 2.25 -0.32
CA VAL A 34 -4.63 3.13 -1.43
C VAL A 34 -4.66 2.38 -2.76
N MET A 35 -4.99 3.09 -3.84
CA MET A 35 -4.82 2.58 -5.20
C MET A 35 -3.48 3.04 -5.77
N ARG A 36 -2.68 2.06 -6.18
CA ARG A 36 -1.38 2.28 -6.82
C ARG A 36 -1.08 1.20 -7.85
N PRO A 37 -0.25 1.50 -8.86
CA PRO A 37 0.18 0.51 -9.84
C PRO A 37 0.83 -0.71 -9.17
N GLY A 38 0.44 -1.89 -9.63
CA GLY A 38 1.09 -3.16 -9.30
C GLY A 38 2.48 -3.32 -9.93
N ALA A 39 3.16 -4.41 -9.57
CA ALA A 39 4.43 -4.81 -10.20
C ALA A 39 4.24 -5.26 -11.66
N ASP A 40 3.12 -5.92 -11.95
CA ASP A 40 2.80 -6.47 -13.26
C ASP A 40 1.83 -5.54 -14.02
N ASP A 41 2.25 -5.16 -15.23
CA ASP A 41 1.49 -4.40 -16.26
C ASP A 41 0.93 -3.02 -15.89
N GLY A 42 1.17 -2.52 -14.67
CA GLY A 42 0.78 -1.17 -14.25
C GLY A 42 -0.73 -1.01 -14.01
N GLU A 43 -1.46 -2.11 -13.81
CA GLU A 43 -2.83 -2.05 -13.33
C GLU A 43 -2.86 -1.50 -11.90
N ASP A 44 -3.80 -0.59 -11.62
CA ASP A 44 -3.99 -0.07 -10.27
C ASP A 44 -4.56 -1.18 -9.38
N LEU A 45 -3.76 -1.61 -8.41
CA LEU A 45 -4.15 -2.57 -7.38
C LEU A 45 -4.63 -1.82 -6.15
N ASN A 46 -5.53 -2.47 -5.40
CA ASN A 46 -5.86 -2.01 -4.05
C ASN A 46 -4.84 -2.56 -3.06
N TRP A 47 -4.18 -1.64 -2.40
CA TRP A 47 -3.17 -1.91 -1.39
C TRP A 47 -3.75 -1.64 -0.02
N GLU A 48 -3.61 -2.56 0.90
CA GLU A 48 -4.09 -2.41 2.28
C GLU A 48 -2.94 -2.28 3.26
N LEU A 49 -3.10 -1.37 4.22
CA LEU A 49 -2.16 -1.15 5.29
C LEU A 49 -2.08 -2.41 6.17
N ASP A 50 -0.91 -3.01 6.22
CA ASP A 50 -0.60 -4.10 7.12
C ASP A 50 -0.32 -3.52 8.52
N THR A 51 -1.33 -3.58 9.38
CA THR A 51 -1.22 -3.06 10.76
C THR A 51 -0.49 -4.01 11.71
N ASP A 52 -0.18 -5.23 11.26
CA ASP A 52 0.55 -6.24 12.04
C ASP A 52 2.07 -6.04 11.87
N THR A 53 2.49 -5.56 10.70
CA THR A 53 3.87 -5.22 10.34
C THR A 53 4.09 -3.71 10.34
N THR A 54 3.85 -3.05 11.46
CA THR A 54 4.54 -1.77 11.74
C THR A 54 6.02 -2.05 11.92
N SER A 55 6.78 -1.99 10.83
CA SER A 55 8.25 -1.96 10.89
C SER A 55 8.69 -0.58 11.38
N ASP A 56 9.79 -0.52 12.13
CA ASP A 56 10.35 0.73 12.70
C ASP A 56 10.65 1.81 11.63
N ASP A 57 10.71 1.42 10.35
CA ASP A 57 11.11 2.25 9.20
C ASP A 57 9.93 2.83 8.39
N GLY A 58 8.67 2.48 8.68
CA GLY A 58 7.52 2.99 7.91
C GLY A 58 6.26 2.13 7.95
N PHE A 59 5.33 2.44 7.05
CA PHE A 59 4.07 1.72 6.91
C PHE A 59 4.11 0.76 5.73
N VAL A 60 3.72 -0.49 5.96
CA VAL A 60 3.73 -1.53 4.92
C VAL A 60 2.33 -1.68 4.35
N TYR A 61 2.22 -1.67 3.03
CA TYR A 61 1.00 -1.98 2.31
C TYR A 61 1.16 -3.29 1.56
N ARG A 62 0.16 -4.16 1.64
CA ARG A 62 0.12 -5.42 0.91
C ARG A 62 -0.93 -5.38 -0.18
N SER A 63 -0.57 -5.89 -1.35
CA SER A 63 -1.53 -6.05 -2.44
C SER A 63 -2.56 -7.10 -2.01
N MET A 64 -3.84 -6.74 -2.06
CA MET A 64 -4.94 -7.68 -1.84
C MET A 64 -5.23 -8.59 -3.05
N GLY A 65 -4.26 -8.70 -3.96
CA GLY A 65 -4.44 -9.24 -5.32
C GLY A 65 -5.31 -8.33 -6.18
N VAL A 66 -5.38 -8.62 -7.47
CA VAL A 66 -6.51 -8.15 -8.29
C VAL A 66 -7.75 -8.72 -7.60
N ALA A 67 -8.76 -7.90 -7.29
CA ALA A 67 -10.03 -8.42 -6.83
C ALA A 67 -10.45 -9.49 -7.85
N GLN A 68 -10.26 -10.77 -7.51
CA GLN A 68 -10.70 -11.87 -8.33
C GLN A 68 -12.20 -11.72 -8.30
N HIS A 69 -12.72 -11.08 -9.34
CA HIS A 69 -14.11 -11.11 -9.67
C HIS A 69 -14.42 -12.58 -9.91
N ASP A 70 -14.79 -13.26 -8.82
CA ASP A 70 -15.42 -14.57 -8.82
C ASP A 70 -16.82 -14.36 -9.41
N TYR A 71 -16.85 -14.16 -10.73
CA TYR A 71 -18.05 -14.39 -11.52
C TYR A 71 -18.05 -15.88 -11.87
N SER A 72 -18.48 -16.72 -10.93
CA SER A 72 -18.94 -18.08 -11.20
C SER A 72 -20.43 -18.20 -10.91
#